data_AF-A0A232F9S4-F1
#
_entry.id   AF-A0A232F9S4-F1
#
_cell.length_a   1.000
_cell.length_b   1.000
_cell.length_c   1.000
_cell.angle_alpha   90.00
_cell.angle_beta   90.00
_cell.angle_gamma   90.00
#
_symmetry.space_group_name_H-M   'P 1'
#
loop_
_entity.id
_entity.type
_entity.pdbx_description
1 polymer ?
#
loop_
_entity_poly.entity_id
_entity_poly.type
_entity_poly.pdbx_seq_one_letter_code
_entity_poly.pdbx_strand_id
1 'polypeptide(L)' 'MEDIPLNKIVDVSWRFGVTVASSGTDEVGKNFLQLKVLYDEDGNTKSIFTEMNLNQFYKFLHDLEKAKTNLDILM' A
#
# COMPACT_ATOMS: atom_id res chain seq x y z
N MET A 1 -28.95 -1.92 -6.15
CA MET A 1 -27.60 -1.43 -5.82
C MET A 1 -27.19 -2.22 -4.60
N GLU A 2 -26.20 -3.10 -4.72
CA GLU A 2 -25.60 -3.70 -3.53
C GLU A 2 -24.90 -2.59 -2.75
N ASP A 3 -25.24 -2.44 -1.47
CA ASP A 3 -24.46 -1.61 -0.55
C ASP A 3 -23.07 -2.24 -0.46
N ILE A 4 -22.09 -1.63 -1.12
CA ILE A 4 -20.69 -2.01 -0.96
C ILE A 4 -20.31 -1.48 0.42
N PRO A 5 -20.00 -2.35 1.40
CA PRO A 5 -19.64 -1.90 2.74
C PRO A 5 -18.41 -0.97 2.65
N LEU A 6 -18.62 0.28 3.06
CA LEU A 6 -17.58 1.30 3.06
C LEU A 6 -16.75 1.16 4.33
N ASN A 7 -15.68 0.38 4.23
CA ASN A 7 -14.74 0.21 5.34
C ASN A 7 -13.86 1.46 5.49
N LYS A 8 -13.88 2.08 6.68
CA LYS A 8 -13.11 3.30 6.95
C LYS A 8 -11.66 2.94 7.27
N ILE A 9 -10.71 3.54 6.56
CA ILE A 9 -9.29 3.43 6.92
C ILE A 9 -9.06 4.18 8.24
N VAL A 10 -8.50 3.49 9.23
CA VAL A 10 -8.24 4.00 10.59
C VAL A 10 -6.78 4.43 10.73
N ASP A 11 -5.85 3.64 10.20
CA ASP A 11 -4.42 3.90 10.29
C ASP A 11 -3.67 3.30 9.09
N VAL A 12 -2.53 3.90 8.74
CA VAL A 12 -1.65 3.43 7.67
C VAL A 12 -0.20 3.50 8.17
N SER A 13 0.46 2.35 8.18
CA SER A 13 1.89 2.24 8.52
C SER A 13 2.66 1.58 7.40
N TRP A 14 3.93 1.96 7.23
CA TRP A 14 4.78 1.44 6.17
C TRP A 14 6.22 1.23 6.63
N ARG A 15 6.92 0.31 5.97
CA ARG A 15 8.33 0.02 6.18
C ARG A 15 9.02 -0.17 4.83
N PHE A 16 10.09 0.57 4.60
CA PHE A 16 10.94 0.41 3.43
C PHE A 16 12.17 -0.43 3.78
N GLY A 17 12.40 -1.50 3.03
CA GLY A 17 13.51 -2.41 3.18
C GLY A 17 14.51 -2.27 2.04
N VAL A 18 15.79 -2.17 2.39
CA VAL A 18 16.92 -2.19 1.44
C VAL A 18 17.83 -3.34 1.84
N THR A 19 17.98 -4.33 0.95
CA THR A 19 18.91 -5.44 1.17
C THR A 19 20.24 -5.15 0.50
N VAL A 20 21.30 -4.95 1.30
CA VAL A 20 22.68 -4.82 0.81
C VAL A 20 23.34 -6.18 0.88
N ALA A 21 23.62 -6.82 -0.25
CA ALA A 21 24.33 -8.10 -0.29
C ALA A 21 25.85 -7.85 -0.31
N SER A 22 26.60 -8.42 0.64
CA SER A 22 28.08 -8.29 0.69
C SER A 22 28.83 -9.45 0.03
N SER A 23 28.17 -10.53 -0.39
CA SER A 23 28.82 -11.65 -1.09
C SER A 23 27.77 -12.60 -1.68
N GLY A 24 27.81 -12.85 -2.99
CA GLY A 24 26.99 -13.89 -3.65
C GLY A 24 25.98 -13.32 -4.65
N THR A 25 25.99 -13.90 -5.85
CA THR A 25 25.63 -13.30 -7.13
C THR A 25 24.15 -13.02 -7.45
N ASP A 26 23.18 -13.25 -6.56
CA ASP A 26 21.77 -13.26 -7.01
C ASP A 26 20.76 -12.42 -6.19
N GLU A 27 21.14 -11.83 -5.06
CA GLU A 27 20.22 -11.05 -4.20
C GLU A 27 20.72 -9.64 -3.84
N VAL A 28 21.56 -9.06 -4.69
CA VAL A 28 22.00 -7.67 -4.54
C VAL A 28 20.81 -6.72 -4.79
N GLY A 29 20.42 -5.92 -3.79
CA GLY A 29 19.64 -4.70 -4.01
C GLY A 29 18.12 -4.86 -4.22
N LYS A 30 17.50 -5.91 -3.67
CA LYS A 30 16.03 -6.00 -3.64
C LYS A 30 15.47 -4.98 -2.64
N ASN A 31 15.07 -3.82 -3.17
CA ASN A 31 14.29 -2.83 -2.43
C ASN A 31 12.82 -3.26 -2.39
N PHE A 32 12.20 -3.19 -1.21
CA PHE A 32 10.78 -3.51 -1.05
C PHE A 32 10.10 -2.52 -0.09
N LEU A 33 8.79 -2.37 -0.26
CA LEU A 33 7.93 -1.61 0.64
C LEU A 33 6.88 -2.54 1.23
N GLN A 34 6.81 -2.60 2.55
CA GLN A 34 5.72 -3.22 3.30
C GLN A 34 4.72 -2.15 3.71
N LEU A 35 3.45 -2.34 3.38
CA LEU A 35 2.35 -1.46 3.73
C LEU A 35 1.35 -2.23 4.60
N LYS A 36 0.96 -1.63 5.72
CA LYS A 36 -0.10 -2.12 6.59
C LYS A 36 -1.19 -1.07 6.71
N VAL A 37 -2.41 -1.44 6.35
CA VAL A 37 -3.59 -0.58 6.45
C VAL A 37 -4.50 -1.18 7.50
N LEU A 38 -4.84 -0.40 8.53
CA LEU A 38 -5.89 -0.75 9.48
C LEU A 38 -7.18 -0.11 9.01
N TYR A 39 -8.27 -0.88 9.04
CA TYR A 39 -9.59 -0.42 8.67
C TYR A 39 -10.62 -0.90 9.68
N ASP A 40 -11.67 -0.10 9.88
CA ASP A 40 -12.83 -0.45 10.68
C ASP A 40 -13.82 -1.20 9.78
N GLU A 41 -14.23 -2.37 10.23
CA GLU A 41 -15.29 -3.16 9.63
C GLU A 41 -16.27 -3.54 10.74
N ASP A 42 -17.42 -2.87 10.75
CA ASP A 42 -18.48 -3.06 11.73
C ASP A 42 -18.01 -2.95 13.19
N GLY A 43 -17.19 -1.93 13.49
CA GLY A 43 -16.63 -1.69 14.83
C GLY A 43 -15.48 -2.63 15.22
N ASN A 44 -15.06 -3.51 14.32
CA ASN A 44 -13.87 -4.33 14.49
C ASN A 44 -12.73 -3.78 13.66
N THR A 45 -11.62 -3.44 14.31
CA THR A 45 -10.40 -3.04 13.61
C THR A 45 -9.72 -4.27 13.00
N LYS A 46 -9.64 -4.30 11.67
CA LYS A 46 -8.90 -5.31 10.90
C LYS A 46 -7.68 -4.68 10.23
N SER A 47 -6.77 -5.52 9.75
CA SER A 47 -5.58 -5.04 9.04
C SER A 47 -5.29 -5.84 7.78
N ILE A 48 -4.98 -5.15 6.70
CA ILE A 48 -4.39 -5.72 5.49
C ILE A 48 -2.90 -5.40 5.48
N PHE A 49 -2.09 -6.40 5.14
CA PHE A 49 -0.65 -6.27 4.96
C PHE A 49 -0.28 -6.66 3.53
N THR A 50 0.55 -5.86 2.88
CA THR A 50 1.06 -6.15 1.53
C THR A 50 2.52 -5.75 1.42
N GLU A 51 3.28 -6.47 0.60
CA GLU A 51 4.65 -6.14 0.24
C GLU A 51 4.74 -5.92 -1.26
N MET A 52 5.46 -4.88 -1.66
CA MET A 52 5.63 -4.48 -3.05
C MET A 52 7.10 -4.26 -3.37
N ASN A 53 7.51 -4.65 -4.57
CA ASN A 53 8.76 -4.15 -5.14
C ASN A 53 8.61 -2.67 -5.57
N LEU A 54 9.72 -2.04 -5.93
CA LEU A 54 9.75 -0.62 -6.26
C LEU A 54 8.84 -0.25 -7.45
N ASN A 55 8.77 -1.10 -8.48
CA ASN A 55 7.92 -0.85 -9.65
C ASN A 55 6.43 -0.90 -9.29
N GLN A 56 6.03 -1.88 -8.47
CA GLN A 56 4.66 -1.99 -7.96
C GLN A 56 4.30 -0.79 -7.08
N PHE A 57 5.22 -0.33 -6.24
CA PHE A 57 5.00 0.86 -5.40
C PHE A 57 4.77 2.12 -6.24
N TYR A 58 5.61 2.40 -7.25
CA TYR A 58 5.42 3.59 -8.09
C TYR A 58 4.12 3.54 -8.87
N LYS A 59 3.73 2.35 -9.36
CA LYS A 59 2.42 2.17 -9.99
C LYS A 59 1.29 2.45 -9.00
N PHE A 60 1.37 1.91 -7.79
CA PHE A 60 0.37 2.14 -6.74
C PHE A 60 0.24 3.63 -6.39
N LEU A 61 1.36 4.36 -6.25
CA LEU A 61 1.35 5.80 -5.97
C LEU A 61 0.69 6.59 -7.10
N HIS A 62 1.04 6.29 -8.36
CA HIS A 62 0.41 6.91 -9.52
C HIS A 62 -1.11 6.67 -9.56
N ASP A 63 -1.55 5.44 -9.25
CA ASP A 63 -2.97 5.11 -9.21
C ASP A 63 -3.70 5.87 -8.07
N LEU A 64 -3.05 6.09 -6.92
CA LEU A 64 -3.59 6.93 -5.85
C LEU A 64 -3.70 8.41 -6.25
N GLU A 65 -2.70 8.97 -6.93
CA GLU A 65 -2.72 10.35 -7.43
C GLU A 65 -3.85 10.55 -8.45
N LYS A 66 -4.04 9.58 -9.34
CA LYS A 66 -5.14 9.58 -10.30
C LYS A 66 -6.50 9.50 -9.59
N ALA A 67 -6.64 8.64 -8.58
CA ALA A 67 -7.86 8.54 -7.79
C ALA A 67 -8.18 9.84 -7.06
N LYS A 68 -7.19 10.48 -6.43
CA LYS A 68 -7.33 11.80 -5.80
C LYS A 68 -7.80 12.85 -6.81
N THR A 69 -7.17 12.91 -7.98
CA THR A 69 -7.53 13.87 -9.04
C THR A 69 -8.98 13.67 -9.49
N ASN A 70 -9.42 12.42 -9.66
CA ASN A 70 -10.80 12.13 -10.04
C ASN A 70 -11.80 12.56 -8.96
N LEU A 71 -11.47 12.34 -7.68
CA LEU A 71 -12.30 12.82 -6.56
C LEU A 71 -12.35 14.35 -6.52
N ASP A 72 -11.22 15.02 -6.70
CA ASP A 72 -11.12 16.49 -6.72
C ASP A 72 -11.92 17.11 -7.89
N ILE A 73 -12.09 16.40 -9.02
CA ILE A 73 -12.91 16.84 -10.15
C ILE A 73 -14.42 16.61 -9.91
N LEU A 74 -14.77 15.58 -9.13
CA LEU A 74 -16.15 15.21 -8.82
C LEU A 74 -16.75 16.01 -7.66
N MET A 75 -15.91 16.65 -6.85
CA MET A 75 -16.29 17.55 -5.74
C MET A 75 -16.35 19.00 -6.19
#